data_AF-A0A7J7UR07-F1
#
_entry.id   AF-A0A7J7UR07-F1
#
_cell.length_a   1.000
_cell.length_b   1.000
_cell.length_c   1.000
_cell.angle_alpha   90.00
_cell.angle_beta   90.00
_cell.angle_gamma   90.00
#
_symmetry.space_group_name_H-M   'P 1'
#
loop_
_entity.id
_entity.type
_entity.pdbx_description
1 polymer ?
#
loop_
_entity_poly.entity_id
_entity_poly.type
_entity_poly.pdbx_seq_one_letter_code
_entity_poly.pdbx_strand_id
1 'polypeptide(L)'
;MAEGERQAPPDSSEETPPATQSFIIPKKEIHTVPDMGKWKRSQAYADYIGFILTLNEGVKGKKLTFEYKVSEAIEKLVALLNTLDRWIDETPPMDQPSRFGNKAFRTWYARLDQEAENLVATVVPTHLAAAVPEVAVYLKESVGNSNQLWNISAVPTWSKVNQGLIRMYKAECLEKFPVIQHFKFGSLLPIRPVSLC
;
A
#
# COMPACT_ATOMS: atom_id res chain seq x y z
N MET A 1 -68.44 17.81 -5.38
CA MET A 1 -67.92 17.08 -6.55
C MET A 1 -67.02 18.03 -7.31
N ALA A 2 -65.71 17.95 -7.05
CA ALA A 2 -64.64 18.51 -7.87
C ALA A 2 -63.32 17.92 -7.32
N GLU A 3 -62.88 16.83 -7.94
CA GLU A 3 -61.55 16.24 -7.76
C GLU A 3 -60.56 16.82 -8.78
N GLY A 4 -59.27 16.76 -8.43
CA GLY A 4 -58.13 16.84 -9.36
C GLY A 4 -57.43 18.21 -9.41
N GLU A 5 -56.12 18.37 -9.24
CA GLU A 5 -54.99 17.43 -9.15
C GLU A 5 -53.88 18.09 -8.30
N ARG A 6 -53.23 17.32 -7.40
CA ARG A 6 -51.98 17.75 -6.74
C ARG A 6 -50.81 17.20 -7.54
N GLN A 7 -49.99 18.10 -8.09
CA GLN A 7 -48.69 17.76 -8.69
C GLN A 7 -47.75 17.24 -7.59
N ALA A 8 -47.20 16.04 -7.79
CA ALA A 8 -46.14 15.49 -6.96
C ALA A 8 -44.81 16.24 -7.20
N PRO A 9 -43.95 16.39 -6.18
CA PRO A 9 -42.65 17.02 -6.37
C PRO A 9 -41.75 16.11 -7.24
N PRO A 10 -40.84 16.68 -8.04
CA PRO A 10 -39.92 15.89 -8.84
C PRO A 10 -38.97 15.10 -7.94
N ASP A 11 -38.85 13.81 -8.23
CA ASP A 11 -37.94 12.86 -7.62
C ASP A 11 -36.49 13.29 -7.92
N SER A 12 -35.83 13.87 -6.91
CA SER A 12 -34.42 14.25 -6.99
C SER A 12 -33.54 13.05 -6.61
N SER A 13 -33.52 12.05 -7.48
CA SER A 13 -32.54 10.98 -7.48
C SER A 13 -31.66 11.09 -8.73
N GLU A 14 -31.00 12.23 -8.90
CA GLU A 14 -29.81 12.30 -9.75
C GLU A 14 -28.71 11.48 -9.05
N GLU A 15 -28.58 10.22 -9.46
CA GLU A 15 -27.37 9.43 -9.23
C GLU A 15 -26.20 10.19 -9.86
N THR A 16 -25.36 10.79 -9.02
CA THR A 16 -24.08 11.35 -9.44
C THR A 16 -23.30 10.22 -10.14
N PRO A 17 -22.93 10.37 -11.43
CA PRO A 17 -22.14 9.35 -12.10
C PRO A 17 -20.86 9.12 -11.29
N PRO A 18 -20.42 7.87 -11.10
CA PRO A 18 -19.22 7.58 -10.33
C PRO A 18 -18.08 8.39 -10.96
N ALA A 19 -17.49 9.29 -10.18
CA ALA A 19 -16.40 10.13 -10.64
C ALA A 19 -15.35 9.22 -11.29
N THR A 20 -15.13 9.38 -12.59
CA THR A 20 -14.05 8.70 -13.31
C THR A 20 -12.74 9.12 -12.68
N GLN A 21 -12.27 8.30 -11.74
CA GLN A 21 -11.08 8.58 -10.97
C GLN A 21 -9.89 8.42 -11.92
N SER A 22 -9.18 9.52 -12.17
CA SER A 22 -8.02 9.54 -13.07
C SER A 22 -6.80 9.03 -12.32
N PHE A 23 -6.37 7.82 -12.64
CA PHE A 23 -5.17 7.20 -12.07
C PHE A 23 -3.90 7.66 -12.78
N ILE A 24 -2.80 7.77 -12.04
CA ILE A 24 -1.51 8.20 -12.61
C ILE A 24 -0.39 7.25 -12.16
N ILE A 25 0.59 7.02 -13.03
CA ILE A 25 1.76 6.21 -12.69
C ILE A 25 2.55 6.91 -11.56
N PRO A 26 2.73 6.27 -10.38
CA PRO A 26 3.43 6.89 -9.28
C PRO A 26 4.87 7.25 -9.61
N LYS A 27 5.29 8.46 -9.23
CA LYS A 27 6.65 8.95 -9.45
C LYS A 27 7.30 9.40 -8.14
N LYS A 28 8.64 9.44 -8.13
CA LYS A 28 9.37 10.00 -6.99
C LYS A 28 9.13 11.50 -6.92
N GLU A 29 8.86 11.97 -5.71
CA GLU A 29 8.77 13.40 -5.41
C GLU A 29 9.80 13.83 -4.36
N ILE A 30 10.36 12.92 -3.57
CA ILE A 30 11.34 13.25 -2.53
C ILE A 30 12.74 13.06 -3.10
N HIS A 31 13.37 14.15 -3.56
CA HIS A 31 14.69 14.11 -4.21
C HIS A 31 15.81 14.64 -3.30
N THR A 32 15.47 15.52 -2.38
CA THR A 32 16.41 16.21 -1.49
C THR A 32 15.87 16.28 -0.05
N VAL A 33 16.72 16.56 0.93
CA VAL A 33 16.29 16.68 2.34
C VAL A 33 15.19 17.74 2.55
N PRO A 34 15.21 18.92 1.89
CA PRO A 34 14.10 19.88 1.96
C PRO A 34 12.73 19.32 1.54
N ASP A 35 12.69 18.34 0.63
CA ASP A 35 11.46 17.69 0.18
C ASP A 35 10.76 16.89 1.30
N MET A 36 11.44 16.60 2.40
CA MET A 36 10.83 15.96 3.58
C MET A 36 9.71 16.83 4.16
N GLY A 37 9.80 18.16 4.02
CA GLY A 37 8.75 19.06 4.47
C GLY A 37 7.43 18.89 3.69
N LYS A 38 7.49 18.70 2.36
CA LYS A 38 6.30 18.45 1.55
C LYS A 38 5.70 17.07 1.82
N TRP A 39 6.55 16.06 2.01
CA TRP A 39 6.11 14.72 2.41
C TRP A 39 5.30 14.74 3.71
N LYS A 40 5.84 15.32 4.80
CA LYS A 40 5.16 15.36 6.11
C LYS A 40 3.82 16.10 6.09
N ARG A 41 3.59 16.99 5.11
CA ARG A 41 2.34 17.74 4.95
C ARG A 41 1.41 17.16 3.87
N SER A 42 1.82 16.08 3.21
CA SER A 42 1.08 15.52 2.08
C SER A 42 -0.13 14.70 2.52
N GLN A 43 -1.13 14.62 1.65
CA GLN A 43 -2.26 13.71 1.80
C GLN A 43 -1.79 12.25 1.88
N ALA A 44 -0.81 11.87 1.05
CA ALA A 44 -0.18 10.55 1.10
C ALA A 44 0.32 10.17 2.50
N TYR A 45 1.02 11.09 3.20
CA TYR A 45 1.50 10.83 4.56
C TYR A 45 0.35 10.65 5.56
N ALA A 46 -0.67 11.50 5.48
CA ALA A 46 -1.84 11.43 6.37
C ALA A 46 -2.62 10.12 6.18
N ASP A 47 -2.89 9.74 4.94
CA ASP A 47 -3.63 8.51 4.60
C ASP A 47 -2.83 7.28 5.01
N TYR A 48 -1.51 7.26 4.71
CA TYR A 48 -0.63 6.15 5.03
C TYR A 48 -0.50 5.92 6.54
N ILE A 49 -0.28 6.97 7.34
CA ILE A 49 -0.21 6.82 8.79
C ILE A 49 -1.57 6.48 9.39
N GLY A 50 -2.66 7.05 8.86
CA GLY A 50 -4.03 6.73 9.26
C GLY A 50 -4.34 5.25 9.06
N PHE A 51 -3.99 4.69 7.89
CA PHE A 51 -4.12 3.27 7.59
C PHE A 51 -3.39 2.37 8.61
N ILE A 52 -2.12 2.66 8.89
CA ILE A 52 -1.32 1.89 9.87
C ILE A 52 -1.97 1.93 11.25
N LEU A 53 -2.38 3.11 11.72
CA LEU A 53 -2.97 3.26 13.05
C LEU A 53 -4.34 2.57 13.16
N THR A 54 -5.17 2.63 12.12
CA THR A 54 -6.45 1.92 12.06
C THR A 54 -6.25 0.41 12.13
N LEU A 55 -5.32 -0.15 11.35
CA LEU A 55 -5.02 -1.59 11.41
C LEU A 55 -4.47 -1.98 12.78
N ASN A 56 -3.55 -1.18 13.34
CA ASN A 56 -2.95 -1.42 14.65
C ASN A 56 -4.01 -1.49 15.76
N GLU A 57 -4.99 -0.59 15.79
CA GLU A 57 -6.07 -0.66 16.77
C GLU A 57 -7.02 -1.83 16.47
N GLY A 58 -7.30 -2.11 15.19
CA GLY A 58 -8.14 -3.21 14.74
C GLY A 58 -7.66 -4.59 15.23
N VAL A 59 -6.35 -4.83 15.33
CA VAL A 59 -5.78 -6.13 15.76
C VAL A 59 -5.48 -6.21 17.25
N LYS A 60 -5.66 -5.12 18.02
CA LYS A 60 -5.30 -5.06 19.43
C LYS A 60 -5.99 -6.14 20.26
N GLY A 61 -5.18 -6.89 21.01
CA GLY A 61 -5.63 -7.96 21.90
C GLY A 61 -6.16 -9.22 21.19
N LYS A 62 -6.08 -9.29 19.86
CA LYS A 62 -6.57 -10.43 19.08
C LYS A 62 -5.41 -11.37 18.76
N LYS A 63 -5.66 -12.68 18.89
CA LYS A 63 -4.72 -13.72 18.44
C LYS A 63 -4.83 -13.87 16.92
N LEU A 64 -3.79 -14.43 16.29
CA LEU A 64 -3.86 -14.81 14.87
C LEU A 64 -4.97 -15.82 14.57
N THR A 65 -5.36 -16.63 15.56
CA THR A 65 -6.46 -17.60 15.50
C THR A 65 -7.84 -17.00 15.83
N PHE A 66 -7.94 -15.68 15.99
CA PHE A 66 -9.23 -15.02 16.16
C PHE A 66 -10.10 -15.26 14.93
N GLU A 67 -11.40 -15.45 15.11
CA GLU A 67 -12.32 -15.61 13.98
C GLU A 67 -12.60 -14.24 13.35
N TYR A 68 -12.23 -14.06 12.09
CA TYR A 68 -12.47 -12.84 11.33
C TYR A 68 -13.05 -13.17 9.95
N LYS A 69 -13.73 -12.19 9.36
CA LYS A 69 -14.26 -12.33 8.01
C LYS A 69 -13.13 -12.34 7.00
N VAL A 70 -13.12 -13.36 6.13
CA VAL A 70 -12.23 -13.43 4.97
C VAL A 70 -13.08 -13.15 3.74
N SER A 71 -12.74 -12.09 3.00
CA SER A 71 -13.40 -11.77 1.73
C SER A 71 -12.61 -12.36 0.55
N GLU A 72 -13.26 -12.47 -0.61
CA GLU A 72 -12.62 -12.92 -1.86
C GLU A 72 -11.35 -12.10 -2.17
N ALA A 73 -11.36 -10.79 -1.92
CA ALA A 73 -10.19 -9.94 -2.13
C ALA A 73 -9.01 -10.35 -1.23
N ILE A 74 -9.26 -10.75 0.03
CA ILE A 74 -8.22 -11.25 0.94
C ILE A 74 -7.68 -12.60 0.43
N GLU A 75 -8.55 -13.51 0.00
CA GLU A 75 -8.12 -14.80 -0.57
C GLU A 75 -7.24 -14.62 -1.81
N LYS A 76 -7.60 -13.69 -2.69
CA LYS A 76 -6.81 -13.36 -3.89
C LYS A 76 -5.49 -12.70 -3.55
N LEU A 77 -5.43 -11.84 -2.53
CA LEU A 77 -4.17 -11.29 -2.02
C LEU A 77 -3.25 -12.39 -1.46
N VAL A 78 -3.80 -13.37 -0.74
CA VAL A 78 -3.03 -14.53 -0.27
C VAL A 78 -2.54 -15.37 -1.45
N ALA A 79 -3.38 -15.63 -2.46
CA ALA A 79 -3.00 -16.36 -3.67
C ALA A 79 -1.90 -15.65 -4.48
N LEU A 80 -1.95 -14.31 -4.53
CA LEU A 80 -0.89 -13.48 -5.09
C LEU A 80 0.42 -13.72 -4.35
N LEU A 81 0.42 -13.64 -3.01
CA LEU A 81 1.64 -13.88 -2.20
C LEU A 81 2.18 -15.30 -2.37
N ASN A 82 1.32 -16.32 -2.45
CA ASN A 82 1.72 -17.69 -2.73
C ASN A 82 2.34 -17.84 -4.12
N THR A 83 1.94 -17.01 -5.10
CA THR A 83 2.57 -17.00 -6.42
C THR A 83 3.99 -16.44 -6.36
N LEU A 84 4.20 -15.36 -5.59
CA LEU A 84 5.54 -14.82 -5.35
C LEU A 84 6.44 -15.84 -4.65
N ASP A 85 5.90 -16.54 -3.64
CA ASP A 85 6.58 -17.59 -2.88
C ASP A 85 7.00 -18.76 -3.79
N ARG A 86 6.08 -19.27 -4.61
CA ARG A 86 6.40 -20.32 -5.61
C ARG A 86 7.51 -19.90 -6.59
N TRP A 87 7.56 -18.63 -6.99
CA TRP A 87 8.65 -18.17 -7.87
C TRP A 87 10.03 -18.20 -7.19
N ILE A 88 10.09 -18.18 -5.86
CA ILE A 88 11.34 -18.38 -5.11
C ILE A 88 11.82 -19.82 -5.31
N ASP A 89 10.93 -20.81 -5.17
CA ASP A 89 11.26 -22.22 -5.42
C ASP A 89 11.72 -22.46 -6.85
N GLU A 90 11.09 -21.79 -7.82
CA GLU A 90 11.44 -21.85 -9.25
C GLU A 90 12.73 -21.07 -9.59
N THR A 91 13.25 -20.27 -8.66
CA THR A 91 14.45 -19.43 -8.87
C THR A 91 15.52 -19.77 -7.83
N PRO A 92 16.15 -20.95 -7.92
CA PRO A 92 17.12 -21.38 -6.92
C PRO A 92 18.34 -20.44 -6.86
N PRO A 93 19.02 -20.35 -5.70
CA PRO A 93 20.23 -19.56 -5.56
C PRO A 93 21.30 -19.99 -6.58
N MET A 94 21.96 -19.00 -7.18
CA MET A 94 23.09 -19.25 -8.08
C MET A 94 24.40 -19.29 -7.29
N ASP A 95 25.30 -20.18 -7.70
CA ASP A 95 26.69 -20.12 -7.24
C ASP A 95 27.33 -18.81 -7.68
N GLN A 96 27.89 -18.08 -6.72
CA GLN A 96 28.53 -16.80 -6.96
C GLN A 96 29.66 -16.53 -5.98
N PRO A 97 30.71 -15.81 -6.40
CA PRO A 97 31.82 -15.45 -5.52
C PRO A 97 31.45 -14.39 -4.45
N SER A 98 30.34 -13.67 -4.63
CA SER A 98 29.90 -12.63 -3.69
C SER A 98 29.14 -13.23 -2.51
N ARG A 99 29.55 -12.86 -1.29
CA ARG A 99 28.84 -13.15 -0.04
C ARG A 99 27.62 -12.25 0.23
N PHE A 100 27.42 -11.20 -0.58
CA PHE A 100 26.31 -10.25 -0.44
C PHE A 100 25.33 -10.43 -1.60
N GLY A 101 24.03 -10.57 -1.29
CA GLY A 101 22.90 -10.59 -2.23
C GLY A 101 23.02 -11.62 -3.37
N ASN A 102 22.21 -12.69 -3.36
CA ASN A 102 22.27 -13.67 -4.43
C ASN A 102 21.69 -13.09 -5.74
N LYS A 103 22.37 -13.28 -6.88
CA LYS A 103 21.91 -12.83 -8.20
C LYS A 103 20.56 -13.44 -8.59
N ALA A 104 20.17 -14.58 -8.02
CA ALA A 104 18.85 -15.19 -8.20
C ALA A 104 17.72 -14.24 -7.80
N PHE A 105 17.94 -13.35 -6.83
CA PHE A 105 16.99 -12.30 -6.47
C PHE A 105 16.67 -11.38 -7.66
N ARG A 106 17.65 -11.08 -8.53
CA ARG A 106 17.41 -10.26 -9.72
C ARG A 106 16.55 -10.98 -10.75
N THR A 107 16.76 -12.28 -10.91
CA THR A 107 15.95 -13.12 -11.79
C THR A 107 14.50 -13.17 -11.28
N TRP A 108 14.31 -13.40 -9.98
CA TRP A 108 13.00 -13.38 -9.34
C TRP A 108 12.32 -12.00 -9.47
N TYR A 109 13.05 -10.92 -9.18
CA TYR A 109 12.53 -9.55 -9.28
C TYR A 109 12.17 -9.17 -10.72
N ALA A 110 12.97 -9.56 -11.71
CA ALA A 110 12.68 -9.28 -13.12
C ALA A 110 11.36 -9.93 -13.56
N ARG A 111 11.05 -11.13 -13.04
CA ARG A 111 9.76 -11.78 -13.27
C ARG A 111 8.61 -11.01 -12.60
N LEU A 112 8.80 -10.56 -11.35
CA LEU A 112 7.83 -9.70 -10.68
C LEU A 112 7.60 -8.40 -11.46
N ASP A 113 8.65 -7.77 -11.98
CA ASP A 113 8.51 -6.52 -12.75
C ASP A 113 7.65 -6.67 -14.00
N GLN A 114 7.73 -7.84 -14.66
CA GLN A 114 6.94 -8.19 -15.84
C GLN A 114 5.49 -8.56 -15.50
N GLU A 115 5.28 -9.26 -14.38
CA GLU A 115 3.97 -9.86 -14.05
C GLU A 115 3.16 -9.07 -13.01
N ALA A 116 3.69 -7.99 -12.44
CA ALA A 116 3.04 -7.26 -11.35
C ALA A 116 1.63 -6.76 -11.71
N GLU A 117 1.42 -6.24 -12.92
CA GLU A 117 0.10 -5.78 -13.35
C GLU A 117 -0.88 -6.95 -13.52
N ASN A 118 -0.43 -8.09 -14.06
CA ASN A 118 -1.24 -9.30 -14.17
C ASN A 118 -1.65 -9.82 -12.78
N LEU A 119 -0.71 -9.86 -11.83
CA LEU A 119 -0.98 -10.25 -10.46
C LEU A 119 -2.02 -9.32 -9.80
N VAL A 120 -1.84 -8.01 -9.91
CA VAL A 120 -2.76 -7.03 -9.33
C VAL A 120 -4.14 -7.08 -9.99
N ALA A 121 -4.21 -7.31 -11.31
CA ALA A 121 -5.46 -7.46 -12.03
C ALA A 121 -6.30 -8.67 -11.57
N THR A 122 -5.68 -9.68 -10.95
CA THR A 122 -6.45 -10.79 -10.35
C THR A 122 -7.27 -10.34 -9.15
N VAL A 123 -6.77 -9.36 -8.39
CA VAL A 123 -7.37 -8.84 -7.15
C VAL A 123 -8.33 -7.68 -7.43
N VAL A 124 -7.94 -6.78 -8.34
CA VAL A 124 -8.70 -5.56 -8.65
C VAL A 124 -9.90 -5.90 -9.53
N PRO A 125 -11.14 -5.51 -9.14
CA PRO A 125 -12.31 -5.70 -9.98
C PRO A 125 -12.16 -5.03 -11.36
N THR A 126 -12.76 -5.61 -12.40
CA THR A 126 -12.62 -5.15 -13.80
C THR A 126 -13.04 -3.69 -14.02
N HIS A 127 -14.04 -3.19 -13.29
CA HIS A 127 -14.47 -1.79 -13.36
C HIS A 127 -13.45 -0.80 -12.77
N LEU A 128 -12.44 -1.28 -12.04
CA LEU A 128 -11.31 -0.52 -11.51
C LEU A 128 -9.99 -0.88 -12.20
N ALA A 129 -10.03 -1.53 -13.37
CA ALA A 129 -8.83 -1.97 -14.08
C ALA A 129 -7.84 -0.81 -14.37
N ALA A 130 -8.34 0.42 -14.52
CA ALA A 130 -7.50 1.61 -14.70
C ALA A 130 -6.56 1.89 -13.49
N ALA A 131 -6.86 1.36 -12.31
CA ALA A 131 -6.01 1.49 -11.12
C ALA A 131 -4.82 0.51 -11.11
N VAL A 132 -4.89 -0.57 -11.90
CA VAL A 132 -3.90 -1.67 -11.87
C VAL A 132 -2.47 -1.17 -12.08
N PRO A 133 -2.15 -0.32 -13.07
CA PRO A 133 -0.78 0.13 -13.28
C PRO A 133 -0.24 0.95 -12.09
N GLU A 134 -1.09 1.75 -11.46
CA GLU A 134 -0.73 2.53 -10.28
C GLU A 134 -0.49 1.62 -9.05
N VAL A 135 -1.38 0.67 -8.80
CA VAL A 135 -1.30 -0.26 -7.66
C VAL A 135 -0.10 -1.21 -7.80
N ALA A 136 0.17 -1.70 -9.01
CA ALA A 136 1.29 -2.61 -9.29
C ALA A 136 2.65 -2.01 -8.96
N VAL A 137 2.81 -0.69 -9.08
CA VAL A 137 4.05 -0.02 -8.68
C VAL A 137 4.34 -0.20 -7.19
N TYR A 138 3.31 -0.13 -6.32
CA TYR A 138 3.49 -0.35 -4.89
C TYR A 138 3.86 -1.80 -4.57
N LEU A 139 3.29 -2.78 -5.29
CA LEU A 139 3.67 -4.19 -5.15
C LEU A 139 5.16 -4.38 -5.48
N LYS A 140 5.63 -3.82 -6.60
CA LYS A 140 7.03 -3.94 -7.04
C LYS A 140 8.03 -3.34 -6.05
N GLU A 141 7.70 -2.22 -5.43
CA GLU A 141 8.58 -1.57 -4.45
C GLU A 141 8.51 -2.21 -3.05
N SER A 142 7.57 -3.13 -2.80
CA SER A 142 7.34 -3.73 -1.47
C SER A 142 8.27 -4.88 -1.11
N VAL A 143 8.94 -5.49 -2.10
CA VAL A 143 9.71 -6.75 -1.93
C VAL A 143 11.20 -6.53 -1.69
N GLY A 144 11.59 -5.28 -1.44
CA GLY A 144 12.93 -4.87 -1.10
C GLY A 144 13.76 -4.35 -2.27
N ASN A 145 14.80 -3.59 -1.91
CA ASN A 145 15.95 -3.26 -2.75
C ASN A 145 17.15 -4.02 -2.18
N SER A 146 18.17 -4.36 -2.98
CA SER A 146 19.14 -5.44 -2.69
C SER A 146 20.02 -5.28 -1.44
N ASN A 147 19.78 -4.33 -0.52
CA ASN A 147 20.63 -4.06 0.63
C ASN A 147 19.84 -3.78 1.94
N GLN A 148 19.85 -4.80 2.82
CA GLN A 148 19.86 -4.79 4.30
C GLN A 148 18.57 -4.65 5.16
N LEU A 149 18.48 -5.51 6.19
CA LEU A 149 17.51 -5.48 7.32
C LEU A 149 18.13 -6.14 8.60
N TRP A 150 17.92 -5.56 9.80
CA TRP A 150 18.15 -6.16 11.15
C TRP A 150 17.28 -5.51 12.27
N ASN A 151 17.38 -6.05 13.50
CA ASN A 151 16.27 -6.42 14.42
C ASN A 151 16.13 -5.58 15.74
N ILE A 152 14.96 -5.66 16.43
CA ILE A 152 14.58 -4.90 17.66
C ILE A 152 13.93 -5.83 18.71
N SER A 153 14.53 -6.03 19.91
CA SER A 153 13.92 -6.89 20.94
C SER A 153 14.27 -6.57 22.42
N ALA A 154 14.01 -5.36 22.93
CA ALA A 154 14.42 -4.99 24.31
C ALA A 154 13.39 -4.20 25.18
N VAL A 155 12.08 -4.24 24.91
CA VAL A 155 11.11 -3.33 25.59
C VAL A 155 10.12 -4.10 26.52
N PRO A 156 9.84 -3.60 27.75
CA PRO A 156 9.23 -4.40 28.84
C PRO A 156 7.70 -4.55 28.84
N THR A 157 6.93 -3.80 28.03
CA THR A 157 5.47 -4.02 27.91
C THR A 157 4.98 -3.77 26.49
N TRP A 158 4.04 -4.59 26.00
CA TRP A 158 3.56 -4.53 24.61
C TRP A 158 2.92 -3.19 24.21
N SER A 159 2.24 -2.49 25.13
CA SER A 159 1.69 -1.16 24.86
C SER A 159 2.80 -0.11 24.65
N LYS A 160 3.85 -0.14 25.49
CA LYS A 160 5.01 0.74 25.34
C LYS A 160 5.89 0.33 24.16
N VAL A 161 6.01 -0.97 23.86
CA VAL A 161 6.64 -1.51 22.65
C VAL A 161 5.93 -0.90 21.43
N ASN A 162 4.61 -1.01 21.35
CA ASN A 162 3.87 -0.52 20.20
C ASN A 162 3.96 1.00 20.03
N GLN A 163 3.75 1.78 21.09
CA GLN A 163 3.92 3.24 21.03
C GLN A 163 5.36 3.63 20.66
N GLY A 164 6.35 2.92 21.20
CA GLY A 164 7.77 3.10 20.89
C GLY A 164 8.07 2.78 19.43
N LEU A 165 7.59 1.64 18.92
CA LEU A 165 7.76 1.21 17.53
C LEU A 165 7.05 2.14 16.55
N ILE A 166 5.87 2.68 16.87
CA ILE A 166 5.20 3.69 16.03
C ILE A 166 6.03 4.98 15.98
N ARG A 167 6.54 5.47 17.12
CA ARG A 167 7.42 6.65 17.16
C ARG A 167 8.73 6.40 16.41
N MET A 168 9.32 5.22 16.59
CA MET A 168 10.54 4.81 15.90
C MET A 168 10.30 4.65 14.40
N TYR A 169 9.16 4.09 13.99
CA TYR A 169 8.78 3.97 12.59
C TYR A 169 8.61 5.35 11.94
N LYS A 170 7.98 6.31 12.64
CA LYS A 170 7.96 7.70 12.19
C LYS A 170 9.38 8.26 12.05
N ALA A 171 10.19 8.22 13.10
CA ALA A 171 11.52 8.86 13.12
C ALA A 171 12.55 8.20 12.18
N GLU A 172 12.61 6.87 12.17
CA GLU A 172 13.66 6.09 11.49
C GLU A 172 13.24 5.54 10.12
N CYS A 173 11.94 5.57 9.79
CA CYS A 173 11.45 5.23 8.45
C CYS A 173 10.82 6.45 7.75
N LEU A 174 9.69 6.97 8.24
CA LEU A 174 8.93 8.00 7.52
C LEU A 174 9.61 9.37 7.48
N GLU A 175 10.40 9.70 8.49
CA GLU A 175 11.13 10.96 8.60
C GLU A 175 12.62 10.82 8.24
N LYS A 176 13.02 9.65 7.77
CA LYS A 176 14.38 9.34 7.37
C LYS A 176 14.51 9.46 5.86
N PHE A 177 15.11 10.55 5.39
CA PHE A 177 15.27 10.82 3.95
C PHE A 177 15.84 9.62 3.16
N PRO A 178 16.95 8.97 3.60
CA PRO A 178 17.47 7.80 2.88
C PRO A 178 16.48 6.65 2.68
N VAL A 179 15.51 6.52 3.59
CA VAL A 179 14.48 5.47 3.55
C VAL A 179 13.32 5.92 2.69
N ILE A 180 12.74 7.08 2.98
CA ILE A 180 11.47 7.52 2.35
C ILE A 180 11.65 8.13 0.95
N GLN A 181 12.87 8.48 0.52
CA GLN A 181 13.14 8.98 -0.84
C GLN A 181 12.69 8.03 -1.96
N HIS A 182 12.43 6.76 -1.62
CA HIS A 182 11.94 5.75 -2.55
C HIS A 182 10.42 5.71 -2.68
N PHE A 183 9.69 6.38 -1.78
CA PHE A 183 8.22 6.45 -1.83
C PHE A 183 7.76 7.15 -3.11
N LYS A 184 6.80 6.53 -3.81
CA LYS A 184 6.22 7.06 -5.05
C LYS A 184 4.82 7.58 -4.82
N PHE A 185 4.51 8.69 -5.49
CA PHE A 185 3.27 9.44 -5.33
C PHE A 185 2.45 9.36 -6.61
N GLY A 186 1.21 8.92 -6.47
CA GLY A 186 0.23 8.77 -7.54
C GLY A 186 -1.05 9.56 -7.27
N SER A 187 -2.16 9.09 -7.82
CA SER A 187 -3.50 9.66 -7.58
C SER A 187 -4.06 9.19 -6.23
N LEU A 188 -3.75 7.94 -5.84
CA LEU A 188 -4.21 7.30 -4.61
C LEU A 188 -3.49 7.83 -3.38
N LEU A 189 -2.17 8.05 -3.51
CA LEU A 189 -1.32 8.62 -2.46
C LEU A 189 -0.60 9.86 -3.01
N PRO A 190 -1.30 11.02 -3.07
CA PRO A 190 -0.76 12.21 -3.72
C PRO A 190 0.12 13.06 -2.78
N ILE A 191 1.15 13.69 -3.36
CA ILE A 191 2.07 14.60 -2.63
C ILE A 191 1.45 15.94 -2.24
N ARG A 192 0.25 16.25 -2.76
CA ARG A 192 -0.47 17.50 -2.48
C ARG A 192 -0.70 17.68 -0.97
N PRO A 193 -0.74 18.93 -0.46
CA PRO A 193 -1.03 19.17 0.94
C PRO A 193 -2.31 18.49 1.40
N VAL A 194 -2.33 18.01 2.64
CA VAL A 194 -3.52 17.40 3.24
C VAL A 194 -4.69 18.37 3.18
N SER A 195 -5.81 17.92 2.65
CA SER A 195 -7.05 18.69 2.68
C SER A 195 -7.59 18.61 4.10
N LEU A 196 -7.54 19.73 4.84
CA LEU A 196 -8.33 19.86 6.07
C LEU A 196 -9.80 19.94 5.63
N CYS A 197 -10.54 18.87 5.83
CA CYS A 197 -12.00 18.92 5.87
C CYS A 197 -12.45 19.65 7.14
#